data_AF-D8LN39-F1
#
_entry.id   AF-D8LN39-F1
#
_cell.length_a   1.000
_cell.length_b   1.000
_cell.length_c   1.000
_cell.angle_alpha   90.00
_cell.angle_beta   90.00
_cell.angle_gamma   90.00
#
_symmetry.space_group_name_H-M   'P 1'
#
loop_
_entity.id
_entity.type
_entity.pdbx_description
1 polymer ?
#
loop_
_entity_poly.entity_id
_entity_poly.type
_entity_poly.pdbx_seq_one_letter_code
_entity_poly.pdbx_strand_id
1 'polypeptide(L)'
;MGADLSTRPADILSHLAHSCSPPRSSHNEATRNGDIELALLEPRARSNRGVHQVRKVCFETNMGRTCNLVWLAGFALVARTASGGCPFLSGQKDLGSRIGGERLLSGDHDDGHEGGADYSRETYEAIQADIVSMFVDSKDFWPADFGNYGPLFIRLAWHCAGSYRASDGRGGCDGGRIRFFPEHGWADNTNLDKALTLLQPIKLKYGDAISWADLITLTGDMAISSMGGPILGFCAGRQDDDSGYDSLELGPTPEQEATAPCAVNGTCELPLGTSTVGLIYVNPGGPMGVPDPEASAPQIREVFSRMGMNDTETVALIGGGHAFGKVHGACPSGPGPDPFDAPEAPWPGTCGDPDSATFGRAENTFTSGFEGAWTEEPTVWDNSYFVDLLEYDWIQAESPAGNIQWIPVLKEDATETDVPDIIMLTSDVALLMDPEYLAIVEEFAADQYALDIAFSNAWYKLVTRDMGPHSRCVGTDVPPPQEFQLPLADTPKDLPSYSGAKEAIGRILSEESTYAPLFVTLAYQCASTFRSTDYMGGCNGARIRFPPQSEWASNAGLSTVAQMVALAGRPRSSSFMTGLGYSGSYTEDDAGHPWRHLCDYNGFRLSTPRSIRRRLRQGRVRLPFLHISL
;
A
#
# COMPACT_ATOMS: atom_id res chain seq x y z
N MET A 1 10.36 9.32 -53.09
CA MET A 1 11.01 9.35 -54.43
C MET A 1 11.57 10.75 -54.62
N GLY A 2 12.82 11.01 -54.97
CA GLY A 2 13.99 10.16 -55.22
C GLY A 2 15.22 11.05 -55.56
N ALA A 3 16.41 10.46 -55.69
CA ALA A 3 17.74 11.10 -55.70
C ALA A 3 18.23 11.56 -54.31
N ASP A 4 19.46 11.34 -53.79
CA ASP A 4 20.73 10.67 -54.18
C ASP A 4 21.93 11.65 -54.07
N LEU A 5 23.15 11.08 -53.97
CA LEU A 5 24.48 11.69 -53.81
C LEU A 5 24.76 12.25 -52.40
N SER A 6 25.64 11.73 -51.51
CA SER A 6 26.82 10.83 -51.52
C SER A 6 28.10 11.57 -51.11
N THR A 7 28.72 11.19 -49.99
CA THR A 7 30.19 11.19 -49.80
C THR A 7 30.63 10.34 -48.61
N ARG A 8 31.84 9.79 -48.71
CA ARG A 8 32.70 9.13 -47.70
C ARG A 8 34.17 9.34 -48.18
N PRO A 9 35.22 8.94 -47.45
CA PRO A 9 35.44 8.83 -45.99
C PRO A 9 36.66 9.69 -45.55
N ALA A 10 37.11 9.60 -44.29
CA ALA A 10 38.54 9.36 -43.92
C ALA A 10 38.78 9.42 -42.40
N ASP A 11 39.74 8.63 -41.93
CA ASP A 11 40.21 8.53 -40.54
C ASP A 11 41.21 9.63 -40.15
N ILE A 12 41.30 9.96 -38.86
CA ILE A 12 42.58 10.23 -38.16
C ILE A 12 42.54 9.60 -36.75
N LEU A 13 43.68 9.04 -36.34
CA LEU A 13 43.89 8.37 -35.04
C LEU A 13 44.49 9.31 -33.98
N SER A 14 44.22 8.94 -32.71
CA SER A 14 45.09 9.11 -31.53
C SER A 14 45.62 10.51 -31.14
N HIS A 15 45.40 10.88 -29.88
CA HIS A 15 46.50 11.12 -28.93
C HIS A 15 46.00 11.08 -27.47
N LEU A 16 46.49 10.12 -26.68
CA LEU A 16 46.31 10.07 -25.23
C LEU A 16 47.64 9.60 -24.60
N ALA A 17 48.38 10.51 -23.97
CA ALA A 17 49.57 10.18 -23.20
C ALA A 17 49.94 11.25 -22.14
N HIS A 18 50.15 10.76 -20.92
CA HIS A 18 51.04 11.30 -19.88
C HIS A 18 50.61 12.52 -19.02
N SER A 19 50.24 12.17 -17.78
CA SER A 19 50.81 12.65 -16.51
C SER A 19 50.67 14.12 -16.08
N CYS A 20 50.21 14.31 -14.84
CA CYS A 20 51.11 14.78 -13.77
C CYS A 20 50.61 14.40 -12.36
N SER A 21 51.49 14.50 -11.37
CA SER A 21 51.23 14.23 -9.94
C SER A 21 51.09 15.55 -9.14
N PRO A 22 50.54 15.55 -7.90
CA PRO A 22 50.07 16.78 -7.27
C PRO A 22 51.17 17.62 -6.58
N PRO A 23 50.96 18.95 -6.45
CA PRO A 23 51.80 19.83 -5.63
C PRO A 23 51.49 19.71 -4.12
N ARG A 24 52.39 20.25 -3.29
CA ARG A 24 52.31 20.22 -1.82
C ARG A 24 51.93 21.57 -1.21
N SER A 25 51.50 21.50 0.04
CA SER A 25 51.33 22.58 1.03
C SER A 25 52.41 23.67 1.07
N SER A 26 52.00 24.89 1.43
CA SER A 26 52.85 25.91 2.06
C SER A 26 52.10 26.57 3.25
N HIS A 27 52.82 26.91 4.32
CA HIS A 27 52.25 27.41 5.58
C HIS A 27 51.85 28.90 5.53
N ASN A 28 50.97 29.29 6.46
CA ASN A 28 51.21 30.45 7.34
C ASN A 28 50.49 30.25 8.68
N GLU A 29 51.00 30.87 9.75
CA GLU A 29 50.54 30.73 11.13
C GLU A 29 49.73 31.95 11.61
N ALA A 30 48.86 31.80 12.62
CA ALA A 30 48.99 32.50 13.91
C ALA A 30 47.73 32.44 14.83
N THR A 31 47.81 31.66 15.93
CA THR A 31 47.12 31.89 17.24
C THR A 31 45.57 31.88 17.29
N ARG A 32 44.88 31.32 18.29
CA ARG A 32 45.17 31.23 19.75
C ARG A 32 44.67 29.94 20.41
N ASN A 33 45.17 29.72 21.63
CA ASN A 33 45.07 28.55 22.52
C ASN A 33 43.64 28.11 22.91
N GLY A 34 43.52 26.83 23.32
CA GLY A 34 42.30 26.21 23.87
C GLY A 34 42.52 24.77 24.36
N ASP A 35 43.37 24.58 25.38
CA ASP A 35 43.58 23.31 26.11
C ASP A 35 42.28 22.81 26.80
N ILE A 36 42.05 21.56 27.26
CA ILE A 36 42.78 20.28 27.37
C ILE A 36 41.72 19.16 27.59
N GLU A 37 41.86 17.83 27.39
CA GLU A 37 42.93 16.85 27.05
C GLU A 37 42.28 15.67 26.26
N LEU A 38 42.99 14.55 26.02
CA LEU A 38 42.39 13.25 25.63
C LEU A 38 43.15 12.07 26.28
N ALA A 39 42.50 11.32 27.18
CA ALA A 39 43.16 10.29 27.99
C ALA A 39 42.90 8.85 27.50
N LEU A 40 43.91 8.22 26.90
CA LEU A 40 43.93 6.79 26.54
C LEU A 40 44.35 5.92 27.75
N LEU A 41 43.49 4.99 28.19
CA LEU A 41 43.85 3.95 29.17
C LEU A 41 43.16 2.59 28.91
N GLU A 42 43.83 1.75 28.13
CA GLU A 42 43.96 0.32 28.45
C GLU A 42 45.18 0.13 29.41
N PRO A 43 45.44 -1.04 30.05
CA PRO A 43 44.82 -2.37 29.85
C PRO A 43 44.45 -3.13 31.14
N ARG A 44 43.84 -4.32 31.01
CA ARG A 44 44.39 -5.61 31.53
C ARG A 44 43.50 -6.83 31.28
N ALA A 45 44.12 -7.91 30.80
CA ALA A 45 43.48 -9.21 30.62
C ALA A 45 43.30 -10.00 31.93
N ARG A 46 42.27 -10.85 32.00
CA ARG A 46 42.23 -12.04 32.87
C ARG A 46 41.63 -13.23 32.14
N SER A 47 42.27 -14.38 32.29
CA SER A 47 41.84 -15.65 31.69
C SER A 47 40.71 -16.30 32.49
N ASN A 48 39.79 -16.98 31.81
CA ASN A 48 39.41 -18.33 32.23
C ASN A 48 39.00 -19.21 31.05
N ARG A 49 39.21 -20.53 31.18
CA ARG A 49 38.90 -21.52 30.15
C ARG A 49 37.55 -22.20 30.46
N GLY A 50 36.72 -22.36 29.44
CA GLY A 50 35.58 -23.31 29.43
C GLY A 50 35.64 -24.13 28.15
N VAL A 51 35.86 -25.44 28.26
CA VAL A 51 36.00 -26.34 27.10
C VAL A 51 34.87 -27.36 27.12
N HIS A 52 34.07 -27.40 26.06
CA HIS A 52 33.22 -28.54 25.75
C HIS A 52 33.51 -29.06 24.34
N GLN A 53 33.83 -30.34 24.25
CA GLN A 53 34.06 -31.04 23.00
C GLN A 53 32.72 -31.42 22.35
N VAL A 54 32.62 -31.25 21.03
CA VAL A 54 31.65 -32.00 20.21
C VAL A 54 32.40 -33.14 19.53
N ARG A 55 32.00 -34.38 19.82
CA ARG A 55 32.58 -35.58 19.18
C ARG A 55 32.04 -35.70 17.74
N LYS A 56 32.93 -35.80 16.75
CA LYS A 56 32.57 -36.42 15.47
C LYS A 56 32.53 -37.94 15.63
N VAL A 57 31.50 -38.57 15.09
CA VAL A 57 31.45 -40.02 14.86
C VAL A 57 31.75 -40.24 13.39
N CYS A 58 32.73 -41.08 13.07
CA CYS A 58 33.02 -41.53 11.73
C CYS A 58 32.47 -42.93 11.52
N PHE A 59 31.92 -43.21 10.34
CA PHE A 59 31.72 -44.56 9.84
C PHE A 59 32.71 -44.81 8.71
N GLU A 60 33.48 -45.89 8.80
CA GLU A 60 34.28 -46.40 7.69
C GLU A 60 33.46 -47.42 6.89
N THR A 61 33.57 -47.35 5.57
CA THR A 61 33.38 -48.52 4.69
C THR A 61 34.56 -48.58 3.72
N ASN A 62 34.90 -49.78 3.27
CA ASN A 62 36.15 -50.09 2.60
C ASN A 62 35.89 -50.97 1.36
N MET A 63 36.92 -51.19 0.52
CA MET A 63 36.85 -51.77 -0.84
C MET A 63 36.28 -50.81 -1.91
N GLY A 64 36.74 -50.83 -3.17
CA GLY A 64 37.79 -51.65 -3.79
C GLY A 64 38.35 -51.02 -5.08
N ARG A 65 39.45 -51.57 -5.61
CA ARG A 65 40.19 -51.00 -6.76
C ARG A 65 39.70 -51.49 -8.12
N THR A 66 39.65 -50.60 -9.12
CA THR A 66 40.25 -50.82 -10.46
C THR A 66 40.49 -49.47 -11.14
N CYS A 67 41.63 -49.30 -11.81
CA CYS A 67 41.86 -48.19 -12.74
C CYS A 67 41.66 -48.68 -14.18
N ASN A 68 41.20 -47.79 -15.06
CA ASN A 68 41.46 -47.91 -16.49
C ASN A 68 41.59 -46.52 -17.10
N LEU A 69 42.55 -46.36 -18.02
CA LEU A 69 42.92 -45.10 -18.65
C LEU A 69 42.61 -45.19 -20.14
N VAL A 70 41.71 -44.33 -20.63
CA VAL A 70 41.58 -44.04 -22.06
C VAL A 70 41.52 -42.52 -22.22
N TRP A 71 42.34 -42.00 -23.12
CA TRP A 71 42.41 -40.60 -23.50
C TRP A 71 41.25 -40.21 -24.43
N LEU A 72 40.73 -38.99 -24.27
CA LEU A 72 40.66 -38.00 -25.35
C LEU A 72 40.44 -36.60 -24.76
N ALA A 73 40.90 -35.56 -25.45
CA ALA A 73 41.05 -34.21 -24.89
C ALA A 73 40.01 -33.22 -25.43
N GLY A 74 39.61 -32.25 -24.59
CA GLY A 74 38.71 -31.15 -24.96
C GLY A 74 38.72 -30.02 -23.93
N PHE A 75 39.52 -28.98 -24.20
CA PHE A 75 39.51 -27.64 -23.60
C PHE A 75 39.21 -27.47 -22.10
N ALA A 76 40.28 -27.18 -21.33
CA ALA A 76 40.20 -26.38 -20.10
C ALA A 76 41.42 -25.45 -20.03
N LEU A 77 41.20 -24.13 -20.15
CA LEU A 77 42.27 -23.12 -20.16
C LEU A 77 42.17 -22.24 -18.90
N VAL A 78 43.26 -22.18 -18.13
CA VAL A 78 43.55 -21.21 -17.04
C VAL A 78 42.45 -21.03 -16.00
N ALA A 79 42.64 -21.65 -14.83
CA ALA A 79 41.91 -21.25 -13.63
C ALA A 79 42.29 -19.83 -13.19
N ARG A 80 41.31 -18.94 -13.12
CA ARG A 80 41.32 -17.76 -12.23
C ARG A 80 40.24 -17.96 -11.16
N THR A 81 40.48 -17.39 -9.98
CA THR A 81 39.63 -17.57 -8.81
C THR A 81 38.30 -16.81 -8.94
N ALA A 82 37.27 -17.50 -9.42
CA ALA A 82 35.87 -17.07 -9.26
C ALA A 82 35.26 -17.82 -8.07
N SER A 83 35.10 -17.13 -6.93
CA SER A 83 34.32 -17.63 -5.80
C SER A 83 32.83 -17.48 -6.13
N GLY A 84 32.20 -18.56 -6.58
CA GLY A 84 30.79 -18.55 -6.96
C GLY A 84 29.86 -18.29 -5.77
N GLY A 85 29.18 -17.15 -5.76
CA GLY A 85 27.91 -16.96 -5.07
C GLY A 85 26.76 -17.54 -5.89
N CYS A 86 25.64 -17.86 -5.23
CA CYS A 86 24.42 -18.29 -5.94
C CYS A 86 23.72 -17.04 -6.53
N PRO A 87 23.23 -17.05 -7.78
CA PRO A 87 22.67 -15.85 -8.42
C PRO A 87 21.27 -15.43 -7.91
N PHE A 88 20.68 -16.17 -6.97
CA PHE A 88 19.46 -15.82 -6.26
C PHE A 88 19.64 -16.06 -4.75
N LEU A 89 18.93 -15.28 -3.92
CA LEU A 89 18.87 -15.37 -2.45
C LEU A 89 20.10 -14.91 -1.65
N SER A 90 20.73 -13.78 -2.01
CA SER A 90 21.77 -13.14 -1.15
C SER A 90 21.74 -11.60 -1.08
N GLY A 91 20.55 -10.97 -1.12
CA GLY A 91 20.40 -9.51 -1.07
C GLY A 91 19.59 -8.93 0.11
N GLN A 92 18.81 -9.74 0.83
CA GLN A 92 17.69 -9.25 1.66
C GLN A 92 17.94 -9.40 3.18
N LYS A 93 19.13 -8.98 3.66
CA LYS A 93 19.49 -9.06 5.10
C LYS A 93 20.25 -7.86 5.69
N ASP A 94 20.60 -6.85 4.91
CA ASP A 94 21.43 -5.72 5.37
C ASP A 94 21.07 -4.36 4.73
N LEU A 95 19.92 -4.25 4.02
CA LEU A 95 19.45 -2.98 3.43
C LEU A 95 18.55 -2.15 4.37
N GLY A 96 17.93 -2.76 5.38
CA GLY A 96 16.93 -2.10 6.24
C GLY A 96 17.50 -1.33 7.43
N SER A 97 18.58 -0.56 7.27
CA SER A 97 19.13 0.25 8.38
C SER A 97 19.98 1.49 7.97
N ARG A 98 19.66 2.17 6.86
CA ARG A 98 20.56 3.16 6.22
C ARG A 98 19.90 4.40 5.59
N ILE A 99 18.85 4.95 6.19
CA ILE A 99 18.52 6.38 6.00
C ILE A 99 18.66 7.14 7.34
N GLY A 100 19.29 8.32 7.28
CA GLY A 100 19.62 9.20 8.41
C GLY A 100 18.40 9.88 9.05
N GLY A 101 17.50 9.07 9.59
CA GLY A 101 16.22 9.47 10.18
C GLY A 101 15.51 8.32 10.90
N GLU A 102 15.99 7.09 10.69
CA GLU A 102 15.58 5.89 11.43
C GLU A 102 15.92 5.99 12.93
N ARG A 103 14.99 6.56 13.70
CA ARG A 103 14.75 5.97 15.01
C ARG A 103 14.09 4.62 14.75
N LEU A 104 14.87 3.54 14.83
CA LEU A 104 14.35 2.17 14.89
C LEU A 104 13.13 2.13 15.82
N LEU A 105 11.95 1.74 15.29
CA LEU A 105 10.83 1.35 16.13
C LEU A 105 11.31 0.12 16.90
N SER A 106 11.69 0.33 18.17
CA SER A 106 12.57 -0.65 18.81
C SER A 106 11.83 -1.96 19.06
N GLY A 107 12.41 -3.07 18.58
CA GLY A 107 11.90 -4.42 18.83
C GLY A 107 11.83 -4.80 20.32
N ASP A 108 12.43 -3.97 21.18
CA ASP A 108 12.39 -4.07 22.63
C ASP A 108 11.07 -3.56 23.26
N HIS A 109 10.17 -2.93 22.49
CA HIS A 109 8.86 -2.45 23.00
C HIS A 109 7.81 -3.56 23.31
N ASP A 110 8.18 -4.85 23.32
CA ASP A 110 7.34 -5.91 23.95
C ASP A 110 7.43 -5.90 25.49
N ASP A 111 8.28 -5.06 26.10
CA ASP A 111 8.47 -4.96 27.56
C ASP A 111 7.43 -4.07 28.27
N GLY A 112 6.16 -4.28 27.94
CA GLY A 112 5.02 -3.97 28.81
C GLY A 112 4.79 -2.48 29.11
N HIS A 113 5.21 -1.57 28.23
CA HIS A 113 4.82 -0.18 28.31
C HIS A 113 3.33 -0.02 27.98
N GLU A 114 2.64 0.89 28.68
CA GLU A 114 1.23 1.21 28.41
C GLU A 114 1.06 2.25 27.27
N GLY A 115 2.15 2.52 26.53
CA GLY A 115 2.15 3.33 25.31
C GLY A 115 1.58 2.54 24.13
N GLY A 116 0.28 2.70 23.89
CA GLY A 116 -0.32 2.50 22.57
C GLY A 116 -0.67 3.85 21.94
N ALA A 117 -1.18 3.82 20.71
CA ALA A 117 -1.71 5.00 20.05
C ALA A 117 -2.82 5.67 20.90
N ASP A 118 -2.73 7.00 21.04
CA ASP A 118 -3.61 7.79 21.90
C ASP A 118 -4.64 8.55 21.07
N TYR A 119 -5.78 7.91 20.87
CA TYR A 119 -6.96 8.49 20.24
C TYR A 119 -7.82 9.28 21.24
N SER A 120 -7.22 9.83 22.31
CA SER A 120 -7.88 10.85 23.12
C SER A 120 -8.15 12.10 22.29
N ARG A 121 -9.28 12.76 22.55
CA ARG A 121 -9.71 13.94 21.79
C ARG A 121 -8.64 15.05 21.82
N GLU A 122 -8.01 15.27 22.96
CA GLU A 122 -6.97 16.29 23.15
C GLU A 122 -5.72 16.03 22.29
N THR A 123 -5.23 14.79 22.27
CA THR A 123 -4.09 14.40 21.43
C THR A 123 -4.46 14.44 19.93
N TYR A 124 -5.65 13.97 19.56
CA TYR A 124 -6.12 13.94 18.17
C TYR A 124 -6.33 15.36 17.60
N GLU A 125 -7.05 16.24 18.31
CA GLU A 125 -7.23 17.64 17.93
C GLU A 125 -5.88 18.38 17.83
N ALA A 126 -4.92 18.07 18.71
CA ALA A 126 -3.58 18.63 18.64
C ALA A 126 -2.77 18.15 17.42
N ILE A 127 -2.88 16.87 17.03
CA ILE A 127 -2.26 16.34 15.80
C ILE A 127 -2.85 17.02 14.56
N GLN A 128 -4.17 17.16 14.49
CA GLN A 128 -4.85 17.85 13.39
C GLN A 128 -4.40 19.32 13.29
N ALA A 129 -4.26 20.03 14.41
CA ALA A 129 -3.79 21.41 14.43
C ALA A 129 -2.34 21.56 13.93
N ASP A 130 -1.43 20.64 14.32
CA ASP A 130 -0.06 20.60 13.81
C ASP A 130 -0.01 20.32 12.30
N ILE A 131 -0.83 19.39 11.81
CA ILE A 131 -0.96 19.06 10.38
C ILE A 131 -1.43 20.27 9.57
N VAL A 132 -2.51 20.93 10.01
CA VAL A 132 -3.05 22.11 9.30
C VAL A 132 -2.06 23.29 9.36
N SER A 133 -1.32 23.44 10.46
CA SER A 133 -0.26 24.45 10.55
C SER A 133 0.94 24.16 9.65
N MET A 134 1.24 22.89 9.35
CA MET A 134 2.34 22.50 8.46
C MET A 134 2.05 22.87 7.01
N PHE A 135 0.79 22.81 6.55
CA PHE A 135 0.46 23.01 5.13
C PHE A 135 0.92 24.37 4.58
N VAL A 136 0.83 25.43 5.37
CA VAL A 136 1.24 26.80 4.99
C VAL A 136 2.64 27.20 5.48
N ASP A 137 3.36 26.27 6.11
CA ASP A 137 4.71 26.48 6.67
C ASP A 137 5.79 26.00 5.69
N SER A 138 5.82 26.64 4.51
CA SER A 138 6.69 26.31 3.36
C SER A 138 8.18 26.27 3.73
N LYS A 139 8.91 25.29 3.17
CA LYS A 139 10.30 24.95 3.52
C LYS A 139 11.26 25.13 2.36
N ASP A 140 12.39 25.80 2.61
CA ASP A 140 13.48 26.01 1.65
C ASP A 140 13.95 24.74 0.92
N PHE A 141 13.87 23.57 1.56
CA PHE A 141 14.32 22.31 0.95
C PHE A 141 13.36 21.82 -0.16
N TRP A 142 12.07 22.12 -0.02
CA TRP A 142 10.99 21.71 -0.93
C TRP A 142 9.83 22.71 -0.84
N PRO A 143 9.90 23.88 -1.50
CA PRO A 143 8.90 24.93 -1.33
C PRO A 143 7.49 24.48 -1.74
N ALA A 144 6.47 24.92 -1.01
CA ALA A 144 5.07 24.59 -1.30
C ALA A 144 4.54 25.30 -2.55
N ASP A 145 4.03 24.53 -3.52
CA ASP A 145 3.21 25.06 -4.61
C ASP A 145 2.04 25.87 -4.03
N PHE A 146 1.73 27.02 -4.65
CA PHE A 146 0.67 27.96 -4.20
C PHE A 146 0.79 28.41 -2.72
N GLY A 147 1.91 28.15 -2.05
CA GLY A 147 2.08 28.36 -0.62
C GLY A 147 1.38 27.33 0.28
N ASN A 148 0.89 26.21 -0.26
CA ASN A 148 0.09 25.22 0.46
C ASN A 148 0.46 23.77 0.07
N TYR A 149 0.96 22.98 1.02
CA TYR A 149 1.29 21.56 0.79
C TYR A 149 0.07 20.63 0.70
N GLY A 150 -1.16 21.10 0.95
CA GLY A 150 -2.38 20.30 0.94
C GLY A 150 -2.47 19.30 -0.23
N PRO A 151 -2.38 19.74 -1.49
CA PRO A 151 -2.50 18.84 -2.64
C PRO A 151 -1.43 17.73 -2.69
N LEU A 152 -0.20 18.02 -2.26
CA LEU A 152 0.88 17.03 -2.15
C LEU A 152 0.54 15.93 -1.12
N PHE A 153 -0.21 16.27 -0.07
CA PHE A 153 -0.65 15.31 0.93
C PHE A 153 -1.92 14.54 0.57
N ILE A 154 -2.81 15.14 -0.22
CA ILE A 154 -3.88 14.39 -0.92
C ILE A 154 -3.23 13.31 -1.80
N ARG A 155 -2.22 13.68 -2.61
CA ARG A 155 -1.44 12.71 -3.40
C ARG A 155 -0.76 11.65 -2.51
N LEU A 156 -0.11 12.02 -1.40
CA LEU A 156 0.54 11.04 -0.51
C LEU A 156 -0.47 10.00 0.03
N ALA A 157 -1.65 10.44 0.49
CA ALA A 157 -2.69 9.54 0.98
C ALA A 157 -3.31 8.69 -0.16
N TRP A 158 -3.55 9.30 -1.33
CA TRP A 158 -4.00 8.62 -2.56
C TRP A 158 -3.05 7.49 -2.97
N HIS A 159 -1.75 7.76 -3.08
CA HIS A 159 -0.76 6.75 -3.47
C HIS A 159 -0.56 5.66 -2.40
N CYS A 160 -0.67 6.00 -1.11
CA CYS A 160 -0.57 5.02 -0.03
C CYS A 160 -1.74 4.03 -0.03
N ALA A 161 -2.98 4.52 -0.20
CA ALA A 161 -4.18 3.68 -0.21
C ALA A 161 -4.43 3.00 -1.57
N GLY A 162 -4.14 3.69 -2.68
CA GLY A 162 -4.38 3.27 -4.05
C GLY A 162 -3.53 2.08 -4.53
N SER A 163 -2.62 1.56 -3.72
CA SER A 163 -1.98 0.27 -4.00
C SER A 163 -2.90 -0.94 -3.80
N TYR A 164 -4.09 -0.74 -3.19
CA TYR A 164 -5.04 -1.80 -2.82
C TYR A 164 -5.59 -2.60 -4.02
N ARG A 165 -5.71 -3.93 -3.87
CA ARG A 165 -6.28 -4.82 -4.90
C ARG A 165 -7.34 -5.73 -4.29
N ALA A 166 -8.58 -5.67 -4.78
CA ALA A 166 -9.70 -6.40 -4.17
C ALA A 166 -9.55 -7.94 -4.25
N SER A 167 -8.80 -8.43 -5.23
CA SER A 167 -8.58 -9.86 -5.50
C SER A 167 -7.96 -10.61 -4.32
N ASP A 168 -6.86 -10.11 -3.76
CA ASP A 168 -6.17 -10.70 -2.59
C ASP A 168 -6.08 -9.78 -1.36
N GLY A 169 -6.59 -8.55 -1.47
CA GLY A 169 -6.62 -7.56 -0.40
C GLY A 169 -5.26 -6.94 -0.08
N ARG A 170 -4.21 -7.21 -0.88
CA ARG A 170 -2.87 -6.61 -0.69
C ARG A 170 -2.83 -5.18 -1.21
N GLY A 171 -1.79 -4.45 -0.80
CA GLY A 171 -1.71 -3.00 -0.93
C GLY A 171 -2.47 -2.32 0.19
N GLY A 172 -2.90 -1.07 -0.01
CA GLY A 172 -3.46 -0.24 1.03
C GLY A 172 -2.39 0.35 1.96
N CYS A 173 -2.84 1.25 2.84
CA CYS A 173 -1.99 2.09 3.66
C CYS A 173 -1.80 1.57 5.10
N ASP A 174 -2.54 0.55 5.57
CA ASP A 174 -2.21 -0.17 6.83
C ASP A 174 -0.80 -0.76 6.71
N GLY A 175 0.03 -0.66 7.75
CA GLY A 175 1.49 -0.86 7.68
C GLY A 175 2.29 0.41 7.30
N GLY A 176 1.67 1.35 6.56
CA GLY A 176 2.29 2.59 6.10
C GLY A 176 3.48 2.35 5.17
N ARG A 177 3.40 1.34 4.31
CA ARG A 177 4.54 0.74 3.59
C ARG A 177 5.18 1.61 2.50
N ILE A 178 4.54 2.71 2.09
CA ILE A 178 5.09 3.73 1.18
C ILE A 178 6.42 4.36 1.66
N ARG A 179 6.79 4.13 2.93
CA ARG A 179 8.07 4.46 3.55
C ARG A 179 9.21 3.45 3.26
N PHE A 180 8.91 2.33 2.62
CA PHE A 180 9.82 1.20 2.41
C PHE A 180 9.85 0.75 0.95
N PHE A 181 10.92 0.07 0.54
CA PHE A 181 10.99 -0.56 -0.78
C PHE A 181 10.11 -1.82 -0.90
N PRO A 182 9.52 -2.09 -2.07
CA PRO A 182 9.66 -1.34 -3.32
C PRO A 182 8.83 -0.05 -3.42
N GLU A 183 7.74 0.10 -2.65
CA GLU A 183 6.80 1.24 -2.76
C GLU A 183 7.49 2.61 -2.76
N HIS A 184 8.44 2.83 -1.85
CA HIS A 184 9.20 4.07 -1.72
C HIS A 184 9.99 4.46 -2.98
N GLY A 185 10.37 3.49 -3.83
CA GLY A 185 11.16 3.70 -5.04
C GLY A 185 10.37 3.67 -6.34
N TRP A 186 9.03 3.58 -6.32
CA TRP A 186 8.23 3.59 -7.55
C TRP A 186 8.31 4.93 -8.26
N ALA A 187 8.37 4.89 -9.61
CA ALA A 187 8.32 6.10 -10.44
C ALA A 187 7.06 6.93 -10.18
N ASP A 188 5.91 6.27 -10.00
CA ASP A 188 4.64 6.93 -9.67
C ASP A 188 4.66 7.60 -8.28
N ASN A 189 5.55 7.17 -7.37
CA ASN A 189 5.74 7.75 -6.04
C ASN A 189 6.84 8.82 -5.98
N THR A 190 7.36 9.28 -7.12
CA THR A 190 8.37 10.35 -7.22
C THR A 190 8.00 11.56 -6.36
N ASN A 191 8.97 12.07 -5.59
CA ASN A 191 8.87 13.18 -4.64
C ASN A 191 7.96 12.98 -3.41
N LEU A 192 7.34 11.80 -3.22
CA LEU A 192 6.60 11.52 -1.98
C LEU A 192 7.50 11.30 -0.75
N ASP A 193 8.80 11.08 -0.96
CA ASP A 193 9.82 11.16 0.10
C ASP A 193 9.89 12.56 0.76
N LYS A 194 9.67 13.62 -0.03
CA LYS A 194 9.63 15.00 0.46
C LYS A 194 8.43 15.21 1.37
N ALA A 195 7.27 14.66 1.00
CA ALA A 195 6.05 14.68 1.81
C ALA A 195 6.21 13.87 3.13
N LEU A 196 6.83 12.68 3.07
CA LEU A 196 7.16 11.89 4.27
C LEU A 196 8.17 12.62 5.19
N THR A 197 9.11 13.37 4.61
CA THR A 197 10.09 14.21 5.34
C THR A 197 9.40 15.40 6.03
N LEU A 198 8.45 16.06 5.36
CA LEU A 198 7.62 17.13 5.95
C LEU A 198 6.78 16.63 7.15
N LEU A 199 6.32 15.37 7.14
CA LEU A 199 5.61 14.75 8.27
C LEU A 199 6.50 14.27 9.42
N GLN A 200 7.81 14.12 9.19
CA GLN A 200 8.74 13.60 10.19
C GLN A 200 8.74 14.39 11.53
N PRO A 201 8.70 15.74 11.55
CA PRO A 201 8.60 16.51 12.80
C PRO A 201 7.33 16.19 13.61
N ILE A 202 6.19 16.00 12.94
CA ILE A 202 4.92 15.64 13.59
C ILE A 202 5.03 14.22 14.18
N LYS A 203 5.50 13.24 13.39
CA LYS A 203 5.74 11.87 13.91
C LYS A 203 6.73 11.86 15.09
N LEU A 204 7.77 12.68 15.06
CA LEU A 204 8.74 12.80 16.16
C LEU A 204 8.16 13.46 17.43
N LYS A 205 7.23 14.41 17.27
CA LYS A 205 6.54 15.07 18.40
C LYS A 205 5.55 14.13 19.11
N TYR A 206 4.76 13.37 18.34
CA TYR A 206 3.71 12.50 18.89
C TYR A 206 4.15 11.05 19.13
N GLY A 207 5.25 10.60 18.53
CA GLY A 207 5.87 9.30 18.80
C GLY A 207 4.95 8.13 18.48
N ASP A 208 4.64 7.32 19.49
CA ASP A 208 3.79 6.13 19.39
C ASP A 208 2.29 6.45 19.47
N ALA A 209 1.92 7.72 19.72
CA ALA A 209 0.52 8.14 19.84
C ALA A 209 -0.28 8.04 18.52
N ILE A 210 0.41 8.04 17.38
CA ILE A 210 -0.16 7.84 16.03
C ILE A 210 0.81 7.01 15.18
N SER A 211 0.32 6.07 14.38
CA SER A 211 1.14 5.33 13.41
C SER A 211 1.49 6.23 12.20
N TRP A 212 2.53 5.91 11.43
CA TRP A 212 2.76 6.56 10.13
C TRP A 212 1.57 6.30 9.19
N ALA A 213 1.02 5.09 9.23
CA ALA A 213 -0.16 4.72 8.45
C ALA A 213 -1.39 5.61 8.74
N ASP A 214 -1.71 5.84 10.01
CA ASP A 214 -2.79 6.77 10.40
C ASP A 214 -2.40 8.23 10.17
N LEU A 215 -1.12 8.61 10.35
CA LEU A 215 -0.65 9.98 10.11
C LEU A 215 -0.76 10.36 8.62
N ILE A 216 -0.36 9.48 7.69
CA ILE A 216 -0.45 9.71 6.25
C ILE A 216 -1.91 9.91 5.82
N THR A 217 -2.79 8.99 6.23
CA THR A 217 -4.22 9.06 5.86
C THR A 217 -4.93 10.27 6.49
N LEU A 218 -4.68 10.55 7.78
CA LEU A 218 -5.19 11.75 8.44
C LEU A 218 -4.70 13.05 7.78
N THR A 219 -3.47 13.07 7.28
CA THR A 219 -2.94 14.27 6.60
C THR A 219 -3.64 14.51 5.27
N GLY A 220 -4.03 13.46 4.54
CA GLY A 220 -4.90 13.59 3.36
C GLY A 220 -6.29 14.16 3.70
N ASP A 221 -6.96 13.60 4.71
CA ASP A 221 -8.26 14.10 5.18
C ASP A 221 -8.20 15.57 5.61
N MET A 222 -7.17 15.96 6.36
CA MET A 222 -6.96 17.34 6.80
C MET A 222 -6.57 18.27 5.65
N ALA A 223 -5.86 17.79 4.63
CA ALA A 223 -5.56 18.59 3.44
C ALA A 223 -6.86 18.98 2.71
N ILE A 224 -7.69 17.99 2.36
CA ILE A 224 -9.01 18.18 1.76
C ILE A 224 -9.83 19.17 2.58
N SER A 225 -9.99 18.90 3.89
CA SER A 225 -10.83 19.73 4.76
C SER A 225 -10.28 21.15 4.96
N SER A 226 -8.96 21.35 4.96
CA SER A 226 -8.35 22.68 5.09
C SER A 226 -8.56 23.56 3.86
N MET A 227 -8.76 22.96 2.69
CA MET A 227 -9.02 23.62 1.41
C MET A 227 -10.53 23.72 1.10
N GLY A 228 -11.38 23.37 2.08
CA GLY A 228 -12.85 23.46 1.98
C GLY A 228 -13.56 22.19 1.53
N GLY A 229 -12.82 21.13 1.19
CA GLY A 229 -13.38 19.88 0.67
C GLY A 229 -14.05 19.01 1.73
N PRO A 230 -15.01 18.16 1.33
CA PRO A 230 -15.78 17.33 2.25
C PRO A 230 -15.08 16.01 2.57
N ILE A 231 -15.00 15.69 3.86
CA ILE A 231 -14.57 14.38 4.37
C ILE A 231 -15.71 13.75 5.16
N LEU A 232 -15.91 12.43 5.04
CA LEU A 232 -16.97 11.72 5.77
C LEU A 232 -16.68 11.60 7.27
N GLY A 233 -15.40 11.58 7.64
CA GLY A 233 -14.86 11.33 8.98
C GLY A 233 -13.69 10.36 8.92
N PHE A 234 -12.96 10.16 10.02
CA PHE A 234 -11.70 9.40 10.03
C PHE A 234 -11.82 8.05 10.74
N CYS A 235 -11.20 7.00 10.17
CA CYS A 235 -11.03 5.70 10.79
C CYS A 235 -9.54 5.48 11.05
N ALA A 236 -9.11 5.61 12.31
CA ALA A 236 -7.76 5.29 12.75
C ALA A 236 -7.68 3.83 13.24
N GLY A 237 -6.47 3.36 13.58
CA GLY A 237 -6.22 2.00 14.07
C GLY A 237 -5.30 1.16 13.18
N ARG A 238 -4.62 1.78 12.21
CA ARG A 238 -3.55 1.12 11.43
C ARG A 238 -2.32 0.93 12.29
N GLN A 239 -1.61 -0.17 12.09
CA GLN A 239 -0.31 -0.41 12.74
C GLN A 239 0.81 -0.15 11.73
N ASP A 240 1.96 0.33 12.19
CA ASP A 240 3.14 0.46 11.32
C ASP A 240 3.80 -0.90 11.16
N ASP A 241 4.16 -1.24 9.91
CA ASP A 241 5.09 -2.34 9.64
C ASP A 241 6.50 -1.93 10.09
N ASP A 242 7.24 -2.87 10.68
CA ASP A 242 8.60 -2.65 11.17
C ASP A 242 9.66 -2.58 10.05
N SER A 243 9.29 -3.05 8.85
CA SER A 243 10.16 -3.22 7.70
C SER A 243 9.34 -3.39 6.42
N GLY A 244 9.96 -3.17 5.26
CA GLY A 244 9.35 -3.40 3.94
C GLY A 244 9.14 -4.86 3.55
N TYR A 245 9.06 -5.81 4.49
CA TYR A 245 8.96 -7.24 4.16
C TYR A 245 7.66 -7.60 3.41
N ASP A 246 6.54 -7.01 3.81
CA ASP A 246 5.23 -7.16 3.14
C ASP A 246 4.92 -6.04 2.13
N SER A 247 5.90 -5.18 1.82
CA SER A 247 5.83 -4.25 0.69
C SER A 247 6.14 -5.00 -0.60
N LEU A 248 5.30 -4.81 -1.62
CA LEU A 248 5.30 -5.62 -2.84
C LEU A 248 5.04 -4.73 -4.05
N GLU A 249 5.75 -5.00 -5.14
CA GLU A 249 5.61 -4.28 -6.41
C GLU A 249 4.16 -4.35 -6.94
N LEU A 250 3.67 -3.24 -7.50
CA LEU A 250 2.33 -3.17 -8.09
C LEU A 250 2.27 -3.97 -9.40
N GLY A 251 2.03 -5.27 -9.26
CA GLY A 251 1.99 -6.24 -10.35
C GLY A 251 1.60 -7.63 -9.82
N PRO A 252 1.98 -8.71 -10.50
CA PRO A 252 1.83 -10.07 -10.00
C PRO A 252 2.85 -10.40 -8.90
N THR A 253 2.41 -10.96 -7.77
CA THR A 253 3.33 -11.67 -6.86
C THR A 253 3.90 -12.93 -7.56
N PRO A 254 4.99 -13.54 -7.06
CA PRO A 254 5.54 -14.78 -7.64
C PRO A 254 4.53 -15.94 -7.72
N GLU A 255 3.54 -15.97 -6.82
CA GLU A 255 2.44 -16.92 -6.84
C GLU A 255 1.37 -16.55 -7.89
N GLN A 256 1.09 -15.25 -8.07
CA GLN A 256 0.12 -14.77 -9.06
C GLN A 256 0.63 -14.98 -10.48
N GLU A 257 1.90 -14.68 -10.76
CA GLU A 257 2.54 -14.88 -12.08
C GLU A 257 2.46 -16.35 -12.54
N ALA A 258 2.48 -17.31 -11.62
CA ALA A 258 2.29 -18.73 -11.92
C ALA A 258 0.85 -19.13 -12.29
N THR A 259 -0.12 -18.22 -12.16
CA THR A 259 -1.56 -18.46 -12.38
C THR A 259 -2.23 -17.49 -13.36
N ALA A 260 -1.74 -16.26 -13.43
CA ALA A 260 -2.22 -15.17 -14.27
C ALA A 260 -1.02 -14.25 -14.62
N PRO A 261 -0.14 -14.69 -15.54
CA PRO A 261 1.10 -13.98 -15.85
C PRO A 261 0.85 -12.68 -16.61
N CYS A 262 1.52 -11.58 -16.23
CA CYS A 262 1.48 -10.35 -17.02
C CYS A 262 2.54 -10.37 -18.13
N ALA A 263 2.29 -11.18 -19.16
CA ALA A 263 3.25 -11.43 -20.25
C ALA A 263 3.58 -10.19 -21.12
N VAL A 264 2.75 -9.16 -21.09
CA VAL A 264 2.99 -7.85 -21.73
C VAL A 264 2.56 -6.77 -20.74
N ASN A 265 3.50 -5.90 -20.34
CA ASN A 265 3.17 -4.77 -19.47
C ASN A 265 2.21 -3.81 -20.19
N GLY A 266 1.18 -3.33 -19.49
CA GLY A 266 0.06 -2.57 -20.05
C GLY A 266 -1.18 -3.40 -20.35
N THR A 267 -1.08 -4.73 -20.36
CA THR A 267 -2.21 -5.66 -20.57
C THR A 267 -2.36 -6.68 -19.44
N CYS A 268 -2.03 -6.32 -18.20
CA CYS A 268 -2.21 -7.20 -17.05
C CYS A 268 -3.72 -7.39 -16.77
N GLU A 269 -4.22 -8.63 -16.75
CA GLU A 269 -5.63 -8.98 -16.48
C GLU A 269 -5.92 -9.29 -14.99
N LEU A 270 -7.20 -9.30 -14.59
CA LEU A 270 -7.66 -9.80 -13.28
C LEU A 270 -7.11 -11.23 -13.02
N PRO A 271 -6.52 -11.56 -11.85
CA PRO A 271 -6.62 -10.91 -10.54
C PRO A 271 -5.63 -9.77 -10.27
N LEU A 272 -4.85 -9.32 -11.25
CA LEU A 272 -3.89 -8.24 -11.07
C LEU A 272 -4.62 -6.89 -10.94
N GLY A 273 -4.09 -5.97 -10.13
CA GLY A 273 -4.73 -4.69 -9.81
C GLY A 273 -4.63 -3.70 -10.97
N THR A 274 -3.46 -3.08 -11.10
CA THR A 274 -3.11 -2.25 -12.26
C THR A 274 -3.05 -3.08 -13.56
N SER A 275 -3.31 -2.41 -14.69
CA SER A 275 -3.02 -2.93 -16.04
C SER A 275 -1.54 -2.80 -16.41
N THR A 276 -0.81 -1.89 -15.74
CA THR A 276 0.57 -1.49 -16.04
C THR A 276 1.42 -1.56 -14.78
N VAL A 277 2.33 -2.53 -14.71
CA VAL A 277 3.21 -2.79 -13.57
C VAL A 277 4.01 -1.53 -13.21
N GLY A 278 3.95 -1.15 -11.92
CA GLY A 278 4.66 0.02 -11.37
C GLY A 278 3.89 1.34 -11.37
N LEU A 279 2.67 1.38 -11.92
CA LEU A 279 1.73 2.51 -11.78
C LEU A 279 0.62 2.18 -10.78
N ILE A 280 0.12 3.19 -10.04
CA ILE A 280 -0.97 3.01 -9.07
C ILE A 280 -2.24 2.52 -9.77
N TYR A 281 -2.73 3.27 -10.77
CA TYR A 281 -3.94 2.91 -11.54
C TYR A 281 -3.65 2.75 -13.04
N VAL A 282 -3.57 3.88 -13.76
CA VAL A 282 -3.44 3.93 -15.23
C VAL A 282 -2.30 4.87 -15.62
N ASN A 283 -1.92 4.87 -16.90
CA ASN A 283 -0.96 5.85 -17.40
C ASN A 283 -1.69 7.17 -17.73
N PRO A 284 -1.31 8.32 -17.15
CA PRO A 284 -1.96 9.61 -17.39
C PRO A 284 -1.82 10.13 -18.83
N GLY A 285 -0.79 9.65 -19.56
CA GLY A 285 -0.62 9.87 -21.00
C GLY A 285 -1.44 8.92 -21.89
N GLY A 286 -2.43 8.21 -21.33
CA GLY A 286 -3.21 7.19 -22.01
C GLY A 286 -2.49 5.84 -22.11
N PRO A 287 -3.15 4.79 -22.65
CA PRO A 287 -2.63 3.43 -22.62
C PRO A 287 -1.22 3.32 -23.23
N MET A 288 -0.26 2.84 -22.43
CA MET A 288 1.18 2.77 -22.80
C MET A 288 1.81 4.11 -23.23
N GLY A 289 1.23 5.25 -22.81
CA GLY A 289 1.68 6.59 -23.20
C GLY A 289 1.22 7.03 -24.58
N VAL A 290 0.22 6.35 -25.17
CA VAL A 290 -0.48 6.81 -26.38
C VAL A 290 -1.62 7.74 -25.93
N PRO A 291 -1.63 9.03 -26.35
CA PRO A 291 -2.62 10.01 -25.91
C PRO A 291 -3.97 9.81 -26.63
N ASP A 292 -4.63 8.71 -26.28
CA ASP A 292 -5.91 8.23 -26.80
C ASP A 292 -6.93 8.17 -25.64
N PRO A 293 -7.80 9.20 -25.51
CA PRO A 293 -8.83 9.25 -24.48
C PRO A 293 -9.90 8.14 -24.62
N GLU A 294 -10.26 7.74 -25.84
CA GLU A 294 -11.23 6.65 -26.10
C GLU A 294 -10.71 5.30 -25.60
N ALA A 295 -9.41 5.02 -25.80
CA ALA A 295 -8.76 3.82 -25.28
C ALA A 295 -8.46 3.90 -23.77
N SER A 296 -8.38 5.11 -23.20
CA SER A 296 -8.08 5.32 -21.78
C SER A 296 -9.29 5.04 -20.87
N ALA A 297 -10.50 5.46 -21.25
CA ALA A 297 -11.69 5.31 -20.39
C ALA A 297 -12.01 3.85 -19.99
N PRO A 298 -11.94 2.84 -20.89
CA PRO A 298 -12.11 1.44 -20.51
C PRO A 298 -11.01 0.94 -19.55
N GLN A 299 -9.77 1.41 -19.69
CA GLN A 299 -8.66 1.05 -18.80
C GLN A 299 -8.85 1.65 -17.40
N ILE A 300 -9.34 2.90 -17.31
CA ILE A 300 -9.73 3.53 -16.05
C ILE A 300 -10.79 2.67 -15.34
N ARG A 301 -11.90 2.36 -16.02
CA ARG A 301 -12.98 1.54 -15.47
C ARG A 301 -12.48 0.19 -14.97
N GLU A 302 -11.69 -0.50 -15.78
CA GLU A 302 -11.22 -1.84 -15.43
C GLU A 302 -10.32 -1.82 -14.19
N VAL A 303 -9.35 -0.89 -14.12
CA VAL A 303 -8.42 -0.83 -12.98
C VAL A 303 -9.12 -0.36 -11.70
N PHE A 304 -9.93 0.69 -11.75
CA PHE A 304 -10.69 1.14 -10.59
C PHE A 304 -11.65 0.05 -10.07
N SER A 305 -12.28 -0.71 -10.96
CA SER A 305 -13.14 -1.86 -10.60
C SER A 305 -12.36 -2.98 -9.90
N ARG A 306 -11.12 -3.28 -10.32
CA ARG A 306 -10.24 -4.25 -9.65
C ARG A 306 -9.77 -3.79 -8.26
N MET A 307 -9.79 -2.49 -7.99
CA MET A 307 -9.59 -1.91 -6.64
C MET A 307 -10.90 -1.83 -5.83
N GLY A 308 -12.03 -2.11 -6.48
CA GLY A 308 -13.36 -2.19 -5.87
C GLY A 308 -14.14 -0.88 -5.89
N MET A 309 -13.76 0.08 -6.73
CA MET A 309 -14.54 1.29 -7.01
C MET A 309 -15.53 1.07 -8.16
N ASN A 310 -16.68 1.72 -8.11
CA ASN A 310 -17.64 1.83 -9.21
C ASN A 310 -17.41 3.13 -10.00
N ASP A 311 -18.19 3.34 -11.05
CA ASP A 311 -18.02 4.47 -11.97
C ASP A 311 -18.20 5.84 -11.30
N THR A 312 -19.24 6.02 -10.47
CA THR A 312 -19.47 7.26 -9.72
C THR A 312 -18.34 7.55 -8.73
N GLU A 313 -17.86 6.53 -8.02
CA GLU A 313 -16.71 6.63 -7.12
C GLU A 313 -15.42 6.93 -7.89
N THR A 314 -15.27 6.41 -9.11
CA THR A 314 -14.10 6.62 -9.99
C THR A 314 -14.05 8.06 -10.50
N VAL A 315 -15.13 8.55 -11.10
CA VAL A 315 -15.23 9.93 -11.60
C VAL A 315 -15.07 10.94 -10.46
N ALA A 316 -15.67 10.67 -9.29
CA ALA A 316 -15.53 11.52 -8.11
C ALA A 316 -14.09 11.54 -7.56
N LEU A 317 -13.41 10.39 -7.48
CA LEU A 317 -12.02 10.32 -7.01
C LEU A 317 -11.03 11.00 -7.96
N ILE A 318 -11.23 10.88 -9.27
CA ILE A 318 -10.37 11.54 -10.27
C ILE A 318 -10.56 13.05 -10.21
N GLY A 319 -11.77 13.56 -10.49
CA GLY A 319 -11.98 15.01 -10.55
C GLY A 319 -11.94 15.70 -9.18
N GLY A 320 -12.37 15.05 -8.11
CA GLY A 320 -12.22 15.56 -6.75
C GLY A 320 -10.78 15.49 -6.22
N GLY A 321 -9.94 14.62 -6.77
CA GLY A 321 -8.50 14.65 -6.53
C GLY A 321 -7.80 15.75 -7.34
N HIS A 322 -8.13 15.86 -8.62
CA HIS A 322 -7.55 16.82 -9.56
C HIS A 322 -8.06 18.26 -9.40
N ALA A 323 -9.16 18.50 -8.66
CA ALA A 323 -9.55 19.84 -8.19
C ALA A 323 -8.43 20.54 -7.40
N PHE A 324 -7.46 19.78 -6.85
CA PHE A 324 -6.37 20.29 -6.02
C PHE A 324 -4.99 20.14 -6.69
N GLY A 325 -4.22 21.23 -6.69
CA GLY A 325 -2.80 21.24 -7.02
C GLY A 325 -2.47 21.14 -8.51
N LYS A 326 -1.33 20.50 -8.81
CA LYS A 326 -0.72 20.48 -10.13
C LYS A 326 0.17 19.26 -10.35
N VAL A 327 0.44 18.95 -11.62
CA VAL A 327 1.50 18.05 -12.05
C VAL A 327 2.83 18.80 -12.24
N HIS A 328 3.96 18.10 -12.26
CA HIS A 328 5.30 18.70 -12.43
C HIS A 328 6.15 17.96 -13.48
N GLY A 329 6.72 18.74 -14.39
CA GLY A 329 7.43 18.31 -15.58
C GLY A 329 8.25 19.45 -16.22
N ALA A 330 8.85 20.31 -15.40
CA ALA A 330 9.45 21.59 -15.82
C ALA A 330 10.62 21.49 -16.83
N CYS A 331 11.14 20.30 -17.12
CA CYS A 331 12.16 20.09 -18.16
C CYS A 331 12.29 18.62 -18.60
N PRO A 332 12.98 18.32 -19.72
CA PRO A 332 13.11 16.94 -20.23
C PRO A 332 14.11 16.04 -19.48
N SER A 333 14.91 16.56 -18.55
CA SER A 333 15.98 15.77 -17.89
C SER A 333 15.55 15.00 -16.64
N GLY A 334 14.29 15.14 -16.21
CA GLY A 334 13.67 14.28 -15.21
C GLY A 334 13.98 14.60 -13.74
N PRO A 335 13.58 13.72 -12.81
CA PRO A 335 13.69 13.95 -11.37
C PRO A 335 15.10 13.68 -10.81
N GLY A 336 16.00 13.13 -11.62
CA GLY A 336 17.30 12.61 -11.16
C GLY A 336 17.19 11.16 -10.65
N PRO A 337 18.23 10.65 -9.96
CA PRO A 337 18.25 9.28 -9.43
C PRO A 337 17.16 9.04 -8.37
N ASP A 338 16.67 7.80 -8.32
CA ASP A 338 15.65 7.35 -7.37
C ASP A 338 16.23 7.02 -5.97
N PRO A 339 15.42 6.63 -4.97
CA PRO A 339 15.91 6.25 -3.65
C PRO A 339 16.83 5.02 -3.58
N PHE A 340 16.89 4.16 -4.61
CA PHE A 340 17.83 3.04 -4.65
C PHE A 340 19.21 3.51 -5.09
N ASP A 341 19.29 4.36 -6.11
CA ASP A 341 20.54 4.93 -6.61
C ASP A 341 21.06 6.12 -5.77
N ALA A 342 20.17 6.85 -5.07
CA ALA A 342 20.49 8.03 -4.25
C ALA A 342 19.75 8.06 -2.89
N PRO A 343 19.95 7.08 -1.99
CA PRO A 343 19.21 6.95 -0.72
C PRO A 343 19.40 8.11 0.28
N GLU A 344 20.42 8.95 0.09
CA GLU A 344 20.73 10.09 0.97
C GLU A 344 20.09 11.41 0.48
N ALA A 345 19.71 11.48 -0.80
CA ALA A 345 19.09 12.64 -1.45
C ALA A 345 18.34 12.21 -2.72
N PRO A 346 17.24 11.43 -2.59
CA PRO A 346 16.50 10.90 -3.72
C PRO A 346 15.77 11.99 -4.49
N TRP A 347 15.62 11.78 -5.80
CA TRP A 347 14.98 12.71 -6.73
C TRP A 347 15.37 14.18 -6.44
N PRO A 348 16.66 14.53 -6.61
CA PRO A 348 17.15 15.89 -6.34
C PRO A 348 16.63 16.93 -7.35
N GLY A 349 15.95 16.49 -8.40
CA GLY A 349 15.60 17.27 -9.57
C GLY A 349 16.79 17.55 -10.48
N THR A 350 16.52 17.95 -11.72
CA THR A 350 17.55 18.29 -12.71
C THR A 350 17.27 19.57 -13.51
N CYS A 351 16.11 20.18 -13.29
CA CYS A 351 15.67 21.38 -14.01
C CYS A 351 16.20 22.67 -13.37
N GLY A 352 16.26 23.74 -14.17
CA GLY A 352 16.75 25.05 -13.74
C GLY A 352 18.26 25.23 -13.89
N ASP A 353 18.77 26.36 -13.41
CA ASP A 353 20.21 26.64 -13.35
C ASP A 353 20.83 25.92 -12.13
N PRO A 354 21.88 25.09 -12.28
CA PRO A 354 22.56 24.41 -11.17
C PRO A 354 23.14 25.33 -10.08
N ASP A 355 23.39 26.60 -10.38
CA ASP A 355 23.82 27.61 -9.39
C ASP A 355 22.62 28.32 -8.70
N SER A 356 21.37 27.98 -9.04
CA SER A 356 20.15 28.54 -8.43
C SER A 356 19.78 27.90 -7.10
N ALA A 357 19.25 28.71 -6.18
CA ALA A 357 18.62 28.22 -4.95
C ALA A 357 17.33 27.39 -5.18
N THR A 358 16.77 27.43 -6.39
CA THR A 358 15.58 26.68 -6.81
C THR A 358 15.88 25.53 -7.77
N PHE A 359 17.16 25.17 -7.98
CA PHE A 359 17.52 24.02 -8.83
C PHE A 359 16.78 22.74 -8.39
N GLY A 360 16.13 22.07 -9.34
CA GLY A 360 15.40 20.82 -9.14
C GLY A 360 14.09 20.88 -8.32
N ARG A 361 13.62 22.06 -7.90
CA ARG A 361 12.47 22.24 -7.00
C ARG A 361 11.70 23.54 -7.27
N ALA A 362 10.58 23.73 -6.57
CA ALA A 362 9.68 24.87 -6.79
C ALA A 362 9.30 24.98 -8.29
N GLU A 363 9.57 26.10 -8.95
CA GLU A 363 9.31 26.29 -10.38
C GLU A 363 10.13 25.36 -11.30
N ASN A 364 11.16 24.69 -10.76
CA ASN A 364 12.00 23.71 -11.47
C ASN A 364 11.73 22.27 -11.02
N THR A 365 10.54 21.98 -10.48
CA THR A 365 10.17 20.62 -10.03
C THR A 365 9.92 19.69 -11.21
N PHE A 366 10.35 18.43 -11.10
CA PHE A 366 9.93 17.34 -11.97
C PHE A 366 9.38 16.20 -11.12
N THR A 367 8.18 15.71 -11.45
CA THR A 367 7.55 14.54 -10.83
C THR A 367 7.11 13.53 -11.89
N SER A 368 6.17 13.89 -12.76
CA SER A 368 5.54 13.00 -13.75
C SER A 368 5.88 13.34 -15.21
N GLY A 369 6.45 14.53 -15.46
CA GLY A 369 6.71 15.03 -16.81
C GLY A 369 5.53 15.75 -17.47
N PHE A 370 4.36 15.80 -16.82
CA PHE A 370 3.24 16.67 -17.20
C PHE A 370 3.33 17.96 -16.37
N GLU A 371 2.92 19.11 -16.90
CA GLU A 371 3.15 20.42 -16.26
C GLU A 371 1.93 21.33 -16.38
N GLY A 372 1.42 21.81 -15.24
CA GLY A 372 0.23 22.66 -15.14
C GLY A 372 -0.72 22.23 -14.02
N ALA A 373 -1.69 23.09 -13.68
CA ALA A 373 -2.79 22.80 -12.76
C ALA A 373 -4.06 22.45 -13.56
N TRP A 374 -5.02 21.78 -12.93
CA TRP A 374 -6.31 21.45 -13.56
C TRP A 374 -7.38 22.53 -13.39
N THR A 375 -7.19 23.45 -12.43
CA THR A 375 -8.14 24.49 -12.03
C THR A 375 -7.41 25.82 -11.84
N GLU A 376 -8.11 26.96 -11.89
CA GLU A 376 -7.49 28.28 -11.66
C GLU A 376 -7.18 28.58 -10.18
N GLU A 377 -7.83 27.88 -9.24
CA GLU A 377 -7.67 28.05 -7.79
C GLU A 377 -7.27 26.72 -7.10
N PRO A 378 -6.05 26.18 -7.31
CA PRO A 378 -5.70 24.78 -6.98
C PRO A 378 -5.57 24.46 -5.48
N THR A 379 -6.05 25.34 -4.62
CA THR A 379 -6.09 25.18 -3.15
C THR A 379 -7.47 25.46 -2.57
N VAL A 380 -8.51 25.46 -3.43
CA VAL A 380 -9.91 25.67 -3.10
C VAL A 380 -10.71 24.46 -3.59
N TRP A 381 -11.70 24.02 -2.81
CA TRP A 381 -12.67 23.02 -3.24
C TRP A 381 -13.90 23.68 -3.89
N ASP A 382 -14.09 23.37 -5.17
CA ASP A 382 -15.34 23.55 -5.91
C ASP A 382 -15.42 22.50 -7.03
N ASN A 383 -16.33 22.68 -8.00
CA ASN A 383 -16.52 21.78 -9.14
C ASN A 383 -15.93 22.31 -10.46
N SER A 384 -15.05 23.32 -10.43
CA SER A 384 -14.38 23.91 -11.60
C SER A 384 -13.80 22.86 -12.54
N TYR A 385 -13.08 21.85 -12.01
CA TYR A 385 -12.58 20.71 -12.78
C TYR A 385 -13.63 20.09 -13.74
N PHE A 386 -14.87 19.89 -13.28
CA PHE A 386 -15.94 19.28 -14.09
C PHE A 386 -16.62 20.31 -15.01
N VAL A 387 -16.72 21.56 -14.57
CA VAL A 387 -17.26 22.67 -15.38
C VAL A 387 -16.34 22.97 -16.57
N ASP A 388 -15.05 23.18 -16.32
CA ASP A 388 -14.04 23.50 -17.34
C ASP A 388 -13.84 22.33 -18.31
N LEU A 389 -13.80 21.09 -17.81
CA LEU A 389 -13.73 19.89 -18.65
C LEU A 389 -14.90 19.80 -19.65
N LEU A 390 -16.08 20.31 -19.30
CA LEU A 390 -17.23 20.41 -20.20
C LEU A 390 -17.30 21.70 -21.01
N GLU A 391 -16.77 22.83 -20.51
CA GLU A 391 -16.95 24.15 -21.15
C GLU A 391 -16.01 24.38 -22.34
N TYR A 392 -14.77 23.86 -22.29
CA TYR A 392 -13.79 24.03 -23.36
C TYR A 392 -13.72 22.83 -24.32
N ASP A 393 -13.26 23.09 -25.55
CA ASP A 393 -12.73 22.04 -26.41
C ASP A 393 -11.25 21.80 -26.05
N TRP A 394 -10.74 20.57 -26.23
CA TRP A 394 -9.41 20.18 -25.75
C TRP A 394 -8.46 19.82 -26.90
N ILE A 395 -7.28 20.46 -26.95
CA ILE A 395 -6.23 20.18 -27.96
C ILE A 395 -4.94 19.67 -27.32
N GLN A 396 -4.23 18.81 -28.05
CA GLN A 396 -2.94 18.26 -27.60
C GLN A 396 -1.81 19.30 -27.66
N ALA A 397 -1.02 19.37 -26.59
CA ALA A 397 0.19 20.17 -26.46
C ALA A 397 1.32 19.36 -25.80
N GLU A 398 2.57 19.73 -26.06
CA GLU A 398 3.74 19.16 -25.39
C GLU A 398 4.03 19.93 -24.09
N SER A 399 4.24 19.21 -22.98
CA SER A 399 4.78 19.76 -21.74
C SER A 399 6.25 20.21 -21.92
N PRO A 400 6.86 20.96 -20.98
CA PRO A 400 8.29 21.26 -21.01
C PRO A 400 9.21 20.03 -20.95
N ALA A 401 8.68 18.84 -20.62
CA ALA A 401 9.38 17.57 -20.70
C ALA A 401 9.13 16.79 -22.01
N GLY A 402 8.16 17.20 -22.83
CA GLY A 402 7.76 16.52 -24.06
C GLY A 402 6.66 15.46 -23.90
N ASN A 403 5.96 15.42 -22.76
CA ASN A 403 4.76 14.58 -22.61
C ASN A 403 3.56 15.26 -23.31
N ILE A 404 2.69 14.48 -23.95
CA ILE A 404 1.44 15.01 -24.52
C ILE A 404 0.39 15.17 -23.43
N GLN A 405 -0.03 16.41 -23.22
CA GLN A 405 -1.12 16.84 -22.35
C GLN A 405 -2.15 17.62 -23.18
N TRP A 406 -3.27 17.99 -22.56
CA TRP A 406 -4.36 18.70 -23.23
C TRP A 406 -4.51 20.10 -22.63
N ILE A 407 -4.71 21.09 -23.49
CA ILE A 407 -4.97 22.49 -23.10
C ILE A 407 -6.33 22.94 -23.64
N PRO A 408 -7.03 23.84 -22.94
CA PRO A 408 -8.34 24.31 -23.35
C PRO A 408 -8.25 25.24 -24.57
N VAL A 409 -9.28 25.20 -25.40
CA VAL A 409 -9.60 26.22 -26.40
C VAL A 409 -11.09 26.52 -26.40
N LEU A 410 -11.44 27.75 -26.79
CA LEU A 410 -12.83 28.17 -26.95
C LEU A 410 -13.52 27.37 -28.06
N LYS A 411 -14.73 26.90 -27.78
CA LYS A 411 -15.65 26.30 -28.77
C LYS A 411 -16.01 27.30 -29.88
N GLU A 412 -16.44 26.79 -31.04
CA GLU A 412 -16.73 27.61 -32.23
C GLU A 412 -17.81 28.68 -32.00
N ASP A 413 -18.73 28.49 -31.05
CA ASP A 413 -19.80 29.43 -30.69
C ASP A 413 -19.67 30.09 -29.30
N ALA A 414 -18.51 29.96 -28.64
CA ALA A 414 -18.25 30.56 -27.34
C ALA A 414 -18.34 32.11 -27.37
N THR A 415 -18.91 32.71 -26.31
CA THR A 415 -19.02 34.18 -26.18
C THR A 415 -17.90 34.81 -25.37
N GLU A 416 -17.19 34.03 -24.55
CA GLU A 416 -16.03 34.48 -23.80
C GLU A 416 -14.79 34.60 -24.67
N THR A 417 -13.79 35.35 -24.19
CA THR A 417 -12.55 35.63 -24.95
C THR A 417 -11.27 35.31 -24.19
N ASP A 418 -11.38 34.92 -22.92
CA ASP A 418 -10.26 34.47 -22.10
C ASP A 418 -10.15 32.94 -22.14
N VAL A 419 -8.98 32.41 -21.84
CA VAL A 419 -8.71 30.96 -21.79
C VAL A 419 -7.84 30.69 -20.57
N PRO A 420 -8.30 29.90 -19.59
CA PRO A 420 -7.58 29.68 -18.34
C PRO A 420 -6.26 28.90 -18.56
N ASP A 421 -5.25 29.19 -17.76
CA ASP A 421 -3.91 28.54 -17.80
C ASP A 421 -3.93 27.19 -17.08
N ILE A 422 -4.85 26.32 -17.51
CA ILE A 422 -5.10 24.97 -16.97
C ILE A 422 -4.79 23.89 -17.99
N ILE A 423 -4.60 22.66 -17.51
CA ILE A 423 -4.28 21.48 -18.30
C ILE A 423 -5.17 20.31 -17.91
N MET A 424 -5.39 19.39 -18.85
CA MET A 424 -5.99 18.08 -18.59
C MET A 424 -5.05 16.97 -19.07
N LEU A 425 -5.03 15.86 -18.35
CA LEU A 425 -4.30 14.65 -18.76
C LEU A 425 -5.16 13.84 -19.75
N THR A 426 -4.56 12.85 -20.43
CA THR A 426 -5.34 11.97 -21.32
C THR A 426 -6.35 11.15 -20.51
N SER A 427 -6.03 10.81 -19.26
CA SER A 427 -6.95 10.19 -18.30
C SER A 427 -8.15 11.05 -17.91
N ASP A 428 -8.05 12.37 -18.09
CA ASP A 428 -9.03 13.34 -17.60
C ASP A 428 -10.03 13.64 -18.73
N VAL A 429 -9.51 13.91 -19.94
CA VAL A 429 -10.28 13.99 -21.18
C VAL A 429 -11.00 12.66 -21.49
N ALA A 430 -10.48 11.52 -21.03
CA ALA A 430 -11.12 10.21 -21.16
C ALA A 430 -12.51 10.14 -20.52
N LEU A 431 -12.78 10.92 -19.46
CA LEU A 431 -14.08 10.94 -18.79
C LEU A 431 -15.21 11.46 -19.70
N LEU A 432 -14.88 12.20 -20.76
CA LEU A 432 -15.83 12.67 -21.78
C LEU A 432 -16.15 11.63 -22.86
N MET A 433 -15.29 10.62 -23.04
CA MET A 433 -15.38 9.66 -24.16
C MET A 433 -16.29 8.46 -23.86
N ASP A 434 -16.56 8.21 -22.58
CA ASP A 434 -17.45 7.14 -22.15
C ASP A 434 -18.82 7.69 -21.72
N PRO A 435 -19.94 7.21 -22.29
CA PRO A 435 -21.27 7.76 -22.00
C PRO A 435 -21.73 7.63 -20.54
N GLU A 436 -21.22 6.66 -19.77
CA GLU A 436 -21.59 6.50 -18.36
C GLU A 436 -20.74 7.44 -17.48
N TYR A 437 -19.48 7.71 -17.85
CA TYR A 437 -18.66 8.75 -17.20
C TYR A 437 -19.12 10.17 -17.53
N LEU A 438 -19.41 10.46 -18.80
CA LEU A 438 -19.88 11.78 -19.24
C LEU A 438 -21.15 12.20 -18.48
N ALA A 439 -22.10 11.29 -18.27
CA ALA A 439 -23.31 11.57 -17.50
C ALA A 439 -23.03 11.94 -16.01
N ILE A 440 -21.95 11.41 -15.43
CA ILE A 440 -21.53 11.72 -14.06
C ILE A 440 -20.74 13.03 -14.02
N VAL A 441 -19.95 13.33 -15.05
CA VAL A 441 -19.28 14.63 -15.24
C VAL A 441 -20.32 15.74 -15.40
N GLU A 442 -21.38 15.52 -16.20
CA GLU A 442 -22.53 16.42 -16.32
C GLU A 442 -23.26 16.63 -14.97
N GLU A 443 -23.45 15.57 -14.17
CA GLU A 443 -24.06 15.67 -12.83
C GLU A 443 -23.20 16.51 -11.88
N PHE A 444 -21.89 16.26 -11.79
CA PHE A 444 -20.99 16.97 -10.88
C PHE A 444 -20.68 18.42 -11.29
N ALA A 445 -20.67 18.73 -12.59
CA ALA A 445 -20.61 20.11 -13.08
C ALA A 445 -21.89 20.90 -12.76
N ALA A 446 -23.05 20.25 -12.75
CA ALA A 446 -24.34 20.87 -12.46
C ALA A 446 -24.68 20.95 -10.96
N ASP A 447 -24.22 20.01 -10.13
CA ASP A 447 -24.52 19.93 -8.70
C ASP A 447 -23.29 19.61 -7.84
N GLN A 448 -22.72 20.65 -7.24
CA GLN A 448 -21.66 20.56 -6.22
C GLN A 448 -22.02 19.61 -5.07
N TYR A 449 -23.29 19.51 -4.67
CA TYR A 449 -23.69 18.67 -3.55
C TYR A 449 -23.70 17.17 -3.92
N ALA A 450 -23.94 16.84 -5.19
CA ALA A 450 -23.76 15.48 -5.72
C ALA A 450 -22.28 15.08 -5.68
N LEU A 451 -21.39 15.99 -6.14
CA LEU A 451 -19.94 15.81 -6.05
C LEU A 451 -19.47 15.67 -4.59
N ASP A 452 -19.94 16.54 -3.69
CA ASP A 452 -19.55 16.52 -2.27
C ASP A 452 -19.86 15.17 -1.61
N ILE A 453 -21.05 14.61 -1.88
CA ILE A 453 -21.44 13.30 -1.38
C ILE A 453 -20.59 12.19 -2.02
N ALA A 454 -20.45 12.20 -3.35
CA ALA A 454 -19.74 11.14 -4.06
C ALA A 454 -18.26 11.09 -3.66
N PHE A 455 -17.57 12.23 -3.65
CA PHE A 455 -16.17 12.33 -3.30
C PHE A 455 -15.91 11.96 -1.84
N SER A 456 -16.65 12.53 -0.87
CA SER A 456 -16.41 12.25 0.55
C SER A 456 -16.61 10.77 0.92
N ASN A 457 -17.57 10.08 0.29
CA ASN A 457 -17.79 8.65 0.48
C ASN A 457 -16.73 7.81 -0.25
N ALA A 458 -16.37 8.14 -1.49
CA ALA A 458 -15.36 7.41 -2.27
C ALA A 458 -13.95 7.57 -1.67
N TRP A 459 -13.60 8.75 -1.17
CA TRP A 459 -12.37 9.03 -0.45
C TRP A 459 -12.29 8.24 0.87
N TYR A 460 -13.34 8.28 1.69
CA TYR A 460 -13.38 7.46 2.91
C TYR A 460 -13.25 5.97 2.60
N LYS A 461 -13.93 5.49 1.54
CA LYS A 461 -13.84 4.11 1.06
C LYS A 461 -12.44 3.73 0.61
N LEU A 462 -11.74 4.62 -0.09
CA LEU A 462 -10.35 4.45 -0.51
C LEU A 462 -9.45 4.30 0.72
N VAL A 463 -9.35 5.34 1.55
CA VAL A 463 -8.35 5.40 2.62
C VAL A 463 -8.61 4.39 3.74
N THR A 464 -9.79 3.79 3.81
CA THR A 464 -10.17 2.75 4.80
C THR A 464 -10.41 1.36 4.20
N ARG A 465 -10.10 1.13 2.91
CA ARG A 465 -10.48 -0.10 2.20
C ARG A 465 -9.92 -1.38 2.83
N ASP A 466 -8.70 -1.25 3.35
CA ASP A 466 -7.88 -2.26 4.04
C ASP A 466 -8.14 -2.37 5.55
N MET A 467 -8.89 -1.44 6.15
CA MET A 467 -9.23 -1.48 7.57
C MET A 467 -10.18 -2.62 7.92
N GLY A 468 -10.92 -3.15 6.94
CA GLY A 468 -11.82 -4.29 7.12
C GLY A 468 -13.06 -3.94 7.95
N PRO A 469 -13.44 -4.78 8.95
CA PRO A 469 -14.66 -4.54 9.73
C PRO A 469 -14.60 -3.24 10.54
N HIS A 470 -15.66 -2.44 10.51
CA HIS A 470 -15.82 -1.17 11.25
C HIS A 470 -15.38 -1.20 12.71
N SER A 471 -15.52 -2.35 13.39
CA SER A 471 -15.05 -2.54 14.78
C SER A 471 -13.53 -2.53 14.98
N ARG A 472 -12.72 -2.34 13.92
CA ARG A 472 -11.31 -1.94 14.00
C ARG A 472 -11.11 -0.42 14.07
N CYS A 473 -12.04 0.38 13.55
CA CYS A 473 -11.91 1.83 13.54
C CYS A 473 -11.92 2.39 14.97
N VAL A 474 -10.99 3.29 15.24
CA VAL A 474 -10.90 4.08 16.47
C VAL A 474 -10.67 5.56 16.12
N GLY A 475 -10.97 6.45 17.07
CA GLY A 475 -11.00 7.90 16.86
C GLY A 475 -12.25 8.53 17.46
N THR A 476 -12.32 9.86 17.42
CA THR A 476 -13.50 10.64 17.86
C THR A 476 -14.58 10.73 16.77
N ASP A 477 -14.17 10.79 15.51
CA ASP A 477 -15.00 11.21 14.38
C ASP A 477 -15.14 10.09 13.34
N VAL A 478 -15.32 8.86 13.84
CA VAL A 478 -15.51 7.65 13.02
C VAL A 478 -16.94 7.64 12.45
N PRO A 479 -17.13 7.54 11.11
CA PRO A 479 -18.45 7.45 10.50
C PRO A 479 -19.25 6.21 10.93
N PRO A 480 -20.57 6.16 10.68
CA PRO A 480 -21.35 4.93 10.77
C PRO A 480 -20.77 3.82 9.86
N PRO A 481 -21.02 2.52 10.16
CA PRO A 481 -20.54 1.41 9.33
C PRO A 481 -21.02 1.51 7.88
N GLN A 482 -20.09 1.44 6.93
CA GLN A 482 -20.36 1.54 5.49
C GLN A 482 -20.54 0.16 4.85
N GLU A 483 -21.32 0.05 3.77
CA GLU A 483 -21.65 -1.25 3.15
C GLU A 483 -20.40 -2.05 2.73
N PHE A 484 -19.36 -1.38 2.22
CA PHE A 484 -18.11 -2.02 1.81
C PHE A 484 -17.30 -2.65 2.96
N GLN A 485 -17.56 -2.24 4.21
CA GLN A 485 -16.99 -2.80 5.44
C GLN A 485 -17.74 -4.09 5.87
N LEU A 486 -18.77 -4.48 5.12
CA LEU A 486 -19.65 -5.63 5.35
C LEU A 486 -20.14 -5.70 6.81
N PRO A 487 -20.94 -4.70 7.25
CA PRO A 487 -21.41 -4.61 8.62
C PRO A 487 -22.19 -5.85 9.06
N LEU A 488 -22.35 -5.98 10.38
CA LEU A 488 -23.08 -7.07 11.01
C LEU A 488 -24.09 -6.49 12.00
N ALA A 489 -25.18 -7.21 12.20
CA ALA A 489 -26.18 -6.88 13.21
C ALA A 489 -25.55 -6.72 14.61
N ASP A 490 -26.15 -5.84 15.42
CA ASP A 490 -25.75 -5.58 16.80
C ASP A 490 -25.63 -6.88 17.61
N THR A 491 -24.61 -6.94 18.48
CA THR A 491 -24.44 -8.10 19.37
C THR A 491 -25.61 -8.18 20.36
N PRO A 492 -26.41 -9.27 20.37
CA PRO A 492 -27.51 -9.45 21.31
C PRO A 492 -27.05 -9.35 22.76
N LYS A 493 -27.87 -8.71 23.60
CA LYS A 493 -27.58 -8.46 25.02
C LYS A 493 -27.35 -9.75 25.81
N ASP A 494 -28.10 -10.81 25.47
CA ASP A 494 -28.00 -12.13 26.06
C ASP A 494 -27.27 -13.08 25.10
N LEU A 495 -25.95 -13.24 25.29
CA LEU A 495 -25.15 -14.18 24.51
C LEU A 495 -25.54 -15.65 24.80
N PRO A 496 -25.71 -16.51 23.78
CA PRO A 496 -25.92 -17.94 23.98
C PRO A 496 -24.85 -18.60 24.85
N SER A 497 -25.26 -19.51 25.74
CA SER A 497 -24.34 -20.20 26.65
C SER A 497 -23.33 -21.06 25.88
N TYR A 498 -22.04 -20.78 26.08
CA TYR A 498 -20.94 -21.62 25.56
C TYR A 498 -21.08 -23.09 25.99
N SER A 499 -21.47 -23.36 27.25
CA SER A 499 -21.67 -24.73 27.69
C SER A 499 -22.88 -25.37 27.02
N GLY A 500 -23.98 -24.62 26.83
CA GLY A 500 -25.18 -25.09 26.12
C GLY A 500 -24.88 -25.49 24.66
N ALA A 501 -24.18 -24.62 23.92
CA ALA A 501 -23.75 -24.91 22.55
C ALA A 501 -22.78 -26.11 22.50
N LYS A 502 -21.81 -26.16 23.42
CA LYS A 502 -20.84 -27.27 23.54
C LYS A 502 -21.53 -28.61 23.85
N GLU A 503 -22.50 -28.63 24.75
CA GLU A 503 -23.30 -29.81 25.09
C GLU A 503 -24.22 -30.23 23.94
N ALA A 504 -24.76 -29.28 23.18
CA ALA A 504 -25.57 -29.57 22.00
C ALA A 504 -24.75 -30.23 20.88
N ILE A 505 -23.58 -29.66 20.53
CA ILE A 505 -22.65 -30.27 19.57
C ILE A 505 -22.16 -31.63 20.08
N GLY A 506 -21.78 -31.72 21.37
CA GLY A 506 -21.35 -32.97 21.99
C GLY A 506 -22.39 -34.10 21.93
N ARG A 507 -23.69 -33.78 22.08
CA ARG A 507 -24.77 -34.76 21.87
C ARG A 507 -24.84 -35.24 20.43
N ILE A 508 -24.85 -34.32 19.45
CA ILE A 508 -24.89 -34.66 18.02
C ILE A 508 -23.75 -35.62 17.66
N LEU A 509 -22.52 -35.33 18.11
CA LEU A 509 -21.35 -36.18 17.87
C LEU A 509 -21.40 -37.53 18.61
N SER A 510 -22.13 -37.63 19.73
CA SER A 510 -22.36 -38.89 20.45
C SER A 510 -23.50 -39.74 19.87
N GLU A 511 -24.46 -39.11 19.19
CA GLU A 511 -25.59 -39.75 18.52
C GLU A 511 -25.20 -40.21 17.10
N GLU A 512 -24.48 -39.37 16.35
CA GLU A 512 -23.97 -39.66 15.01
C GLU A 512 -22.53 -39.09 14.83
N SER A 513 -21.53 -39.92 15.16
CA SER A 513 -20.10 -39.54 15.10
C SER A 513 -19.53 -39.28 13.71
N THR A 514 -20.24 -39.69 12.64
CA THR A 514 -19.88 -39.40 11.24
C THR A 514 -19.88 -37.91 10.90
N TYR A 515 -20.58 -37.06 11.67
CA TYR A 515 -20.51 -35.61 11.50
C TYR A 515 -19.20 -34.98 12.01
N ALA A 516 -18.40 -35.67 12.84
CA ALA A 516 -17.16 -35.11 13.40
C ALA A 516 -16.22 -34.45 12.36
N PRO A 517 -15.85 -35.11 11.25
CA PRO A 517 -15.07 -34.46 10.18
C PRO A 517 -15.79 -33.26 9.56
N LEU A 518 -17.11 -33.32 9.37
CA LEU A 518 -17.88 -32.22 8.78
C LEU A 518 -17.93 -30.98 9.70
N PHE A 519 -18.03 -31.15 11.02
CA PHE A 519 -17.90 -30.02 11.98
C PHE A 519 -16.48 -29.40 11.96
N VAL A 520 -15.43 -30.21 11.75
CA VAL A 520 -14.04 -29.72 11.61
C VAL A 520 -13.85 -28.98 10.29
N THR A 521 -14.28 -29.57 9.16
CA THR A 521 -14.23 -28.91 7.84
C THR A 521 -15.04 -27.62 7.84
N LEU A 522 -16.23 -27.60 8.45
CA LEU A 522 -17.06 -26.41 8.58
C LEU A 522 -16.35 -25.28 9.35
N ALA A 523 -15.72 -25.61 10.48
CA ALA A 523 -14.96 -24.64 11.26
C ALA A 523 -13.76 -24.10 10.47
N TYR A 524 -13.03 -24.99 9.79
CA TYR A 524 -11.86 -24.63 8.98
C TYR A 524 -12.25 -23.75 7.79
N GLN A 525 -13.17 -24.19 6.92
CA GLN A 525 -13.55 -23.46 5.71
C GLN A 525 -14.11 -22.06 6.01
N CYS A 526 -14.88 -21.93 7.10
CA CYS A 526 -15.41 -20.63 7.52
C CYS A 526 -14.27 -19.71 8.01
N ALA A 527 -13.31 -20.24 8.76
CA ALA A 527 -12.18 -19.49 9.29
C ALA A 527 -11.13 -19.14 8.22
N SER A 528 -10.86 -20.05 7.28
CA SER A 528 -9.84 -19.89 6.22
C SER A 528 -10.26 -18.94 5.10
N THR A 529 -11.44 -18.31 5.19
CA THR A 529 -11.77 -17.13 4.38
C THR A 529 -11.15 -15.83 4.92
N PHE A 530 -10.64 -15.83 6.16
CA PHE A 530 -9.96 -14.67 6.71
C PHE A 530 -8.61 -14.43 6.04
N ARG A 531 -8.40 -13.21 5.55
CA ARG A 531 -7.09 -12.72 5.09
C ARG A 531 -6.67 -11.51 5.93
N SER A 532 -5.42 -11.50 6.38
CA SER A 532 -4.88 -10.40 7.20
C SER A 532 -4.41 -9.19 6.39
N THR A 533 -4.59 -9.23 5.07
CA THR A 533 -4.18 -8.18 4.13
C THR A 533 -5.16 -7.01 4.13
N ASP A 534 -6.47 -7.28 4.16
CA ASP A 534 -7.54 -6.30 4.35
C ASP A 534 -8.53 -6.67 5.47
N TYR A 535 -8.14 -7.65 6.30
CA TYR A 535 -8.89 -8.14 7.47
C TYR A 535 -10.30 -8.68 7.14
N MET A 536 -10.60 -8.93 5.86
CA MET A 536 -11.89 -9.44 5.41
C MET A 536 -12.03 -10.95 5.64
N GLY A 537 -13.29 -11.40 5.70
CA GLY A 537 -13.66 -12.82 5.83
C GLY A 537 -13.67 -13.34 7.26
N GLY A 538 -13.47 -14.65 7.41
CA GLY A 538 -13.55 -15.38 8.67
C GLY A 538 -14.98 -15.71 9.13
N CYS A 539 -15.09 -16.31 10.32
CA CYS A 539 -16.35 -16.90 10.80
C CYS A 539 -17.44 -15.90 11.24
N ASN A 540 -17.13 -14.61 11.34
CA ASN A 540 -18.08 -13.62 11.88
C ASN A 540 -19.22 -13.37 10.86
N GLY A 541 -20.47 -13.26 11.32
CA GLY A 541 -21.65 -13.28 10.46
C GLY A 541 -22.07 -14.67 9.91
N ALA A 542 -21.23 -15.70 10.09
CA ALA A 542 -21.50 -17.07 9.62
C ALA A 542 -21.85 -17.14 8.12
N ARG A 543 -21.10 -16.39 7.30
CA ARG A 543 -21.33 -16.15 5.86
C ARG A 543 -21.27 -17.40 4.98
N ILE A 544 -20.66 -18.49 5.45
CA ILE A 544 -20.63 -19.82 4.80
C ILE A 544 -22.03 -20.44 4.56
N ARG A 545 -23.09 -19.85 5.13
CA ARG A 545 -24.49 -20.24 4.91
C ARG A 545 -25.17 -19.52 3.74
N PHE A 546 -24.51 -18.52 3.15
CA PHE A 546 -25.06 -17.65 2.11
C PHE A 546 -24.19 -17.68 0.85
N PRO A 547 -24.75 -17.43 -0.35
CA PRO A 547 -23.97 -17.27 -1.56
C PRO A 547 -22.98 -16.09 -1.45
N PRO A 548 -21.79 -16.17 -2.08
CA PRO A 548 -21.29 -17.31 -2.85
C PRO A 548 -20.71 -18.43 -1.97
N GLN A 549 -20.41 -18.18 -0.68
CA GLN A 549 -19.67 -19.13 0.16
C GLN A 549 -20.38 -20.48 0.35
N SER A 550 -21.71 -20.50 0.43
CA SER A 550 -22.49 -21.75 0.53
C SER A 550 -22.51 -22.59 -0.75
N GLU A 551 -22.09 -22.02 -1.88
CA GLU A 551 -22.13 -22.64 -3.21
C GLU A 551 -20.76 -23.08 -3.72
N TRP A 552 -19.69 -22.69 -3.02
CA TRP A 552 -18.32 -23.13 -3.33
C TRP A 552 -18.19 -24.66 -3.28
N ALA A 553 -17.57 -25.24 -4.31
CA ALA A 553 -17.37 -26.70 -4.41
C ALA A 553 -16.58 -27.28 -3.22
N SER A 554 -15.70 -26.49 -2.61
CA SER A 554 -14.95 -26.83 -1.39
C SER A 554 -15.82 -26.92 -0.12
N ASN A 555 -17.03 -26.35 -0.16
CA ASN A 555 -18.01 -26.31 0.94
C ASN A 555 -19.20 -27.25 0.71
N ALA A 556 -19.17 -28.05 -0.36
CA ALA A 556 -20.23 -29.00 -0.69
C ALA A 556 -20.50 -29.99 0.47
N GLY A 557 -21.79 -30.15 0.83
CA GLY A 557 -22.23 -31.02 1.93
C GLY A 557 -22.16 -30.40 3.34
N LEU A 558 -21.60 -29.19 3.51
CA LEU A 558 -21.52 -28.54 4.83
C LEU A 558 -22.83 -27.91 5.31
N SER A 559 -23.84 -27.76 4.45
CA SER A 559 -25.12 -27.11 4.75
C SER A 559 -25.88 -27.76 5.92
N THR A 560 -25.86 -29.09 6.03
CA THR A 560 -26.51 -29.83 7.13
C THR A 560 -25.87 -29.50 8.49
N VAL A 561 -24.54 -29.58 8.61
CA VAL A 561 -23.85 -29.24 9.86
C VAL A 561 -23.91 -27.75 10.16
N ALA A 562 -23.94 -26.88 9.16
CA ALA A 562 -24.16 -25.44 9.33
C ALA A 562 -25.52 -25.12 9.97
N GLN A 563 -26.59 -25.82 9.55
CA GLN A 563 -27.91 -25.70 10.16
C GLN A 563 -27.94 -26.26 11.60
N MET A 564 -27.27 -27.38 11.85
CA MET A 564 -27.12 -27.95 13.20
C MET A 564 -26.42 -26.97 14.16
N VAL A 565 -25.34 -26.32 13.73
CA VAL A 565 -24.62 -25.30 14.52
C VAL A 565 -25.52 -24.11 14.83
N ALA A 566 -26.30 -23.61 13.87
CA ALA A 566 -27.24 -22.51 14.11
C ALA A 566 -28.33 -22.87 15.13
N LEU A 567 -28.86 -24.10 15.09
CA LEU A 567 -29.88 -24.56 16.05
C LEU A 567 -29.32 -24.86 17.45
N ALA A 568 -28.04 -25.25 17.56
CA ALA A 568 -27.39 -25.62 18.81
C ALA A 568 -27.30 -24.50 19.86
N GLY A 569 -27.41 -23.23 19.44
CA GLY A 569 -27.34 -22.07 20.35
C GLY A 569 -28.67 -21.65 21.00
N ARG A 570 -29.82 -22.11 20.49
CA ARG A 570 -31.13 -21.62 20.97
C ARG A 570 -31.54 -22.29 22.29
N PRO A 571 -32.07 -21.53 23.27
CA PRO A 571 -32.60 -22.11 24.51
C PRO A 571 -33.82 -22.99 24.20
N ARG A 572 -33.92 -24.14 24.89
CA ARG A 572 -35.07 -25.05 24.75
C ARG A 572 -36.34 -24.45 25.38
N SER A 573 -37.10 -23.69 24.61
CA SER A 573 -38.56 -23.76 24.71
C SER A 573 -39.01 -25.20 24.37
N SER A 574 -40.09 -25.66 24.98
CA SER A 574 -40.51 -27.06 24.89
C SER A 574 -41.07 -27.42 23.51
N SER A 575 -40.86 -28.67 23.08
CA SER A 575 -41.37 -29.26 21.84
C SER A 575 -40.79 -28.75 20.52
N PHE A 576 -39.54 -29.14 20.22
CA PHE A 576 -39.07 -29.31 18.84
C PHE A 576 -38.53 -30.74 18.65
N MET A 577 -39.41 -31.65 18.24
CA MET A 577 -39.04 -33.01 17.81
C MET A 577 -39.92 -33.48 16.62
N THR A 578 -40.04 -32.63 15.61
CA THR A 578 -40.64 -32.95 14.29
C THR A 578 -40.12 -31.98 13.25
N GLY A 579 -39.90 -32.47 12.01
CA GLY A 579 -39.77 -31.62 10.82
C GLY A 579 -38.36 -31.13 10.46
N LEU A 580 -37.60 -31.96 9.73
CA LEU A 580 -36.64 -31.46 8.73
C LEU A 580 -37.43 -30.82 7.59
N GLY A 581 -37.85 -29.56 7.76
CA GLY A 581 -38.75 -28.90 6.82
C GLY A 581 -39.37 -27.62 7.36
N TYR A 582 -38.55 -26.57 7.53
CA TYR A 582 -39.05 -25.21 7.73
C TYR A 582 -38.22 -24.21 6.92
N SER A 583 -38.76 -23.76 5.79
CA SER A 583 -38.22 -22.65 5.00
C SER A 583 -38.57 -21.31 5.66
N GLY A 584 -38.06 -21.08 6.86
CA GLY A 584 -38.13 -19.79 7.52
C GLY A 584 -37.11 -18.83 6.94
N SER A 585 -37.45 -17.54 6.86
CA SER A 585 -36.49 -16.47 6.53
C SER A 585 -35.52 -16.26 7.70
N TYR A 586 -34.34 -16.89 7.63
CA TYR A 586 -33.27 -16.71 8.60
C TYR A 586 -32.52 -15.40 8.31
N THR A 587 -32.73 -14.37 9.12
CA THR A 587 -31.93 -13.13 9.07
C THR A 587 -30.54 -13.36 9.65
N GLU A 588 -29.63 -12.40 9.46
CA GLU A 588 -28.23 -12.52 9.93
C GLU A 588 -28.12 -12.43 11.47
N ASP A 589 -29.02 -11.70 12.12
CA ASP A 589 -29.01 -11.34 13.54
C ASP A 589 -28.84 -12.54 14.47
N ASP A 590 -29.54 -13.64 14.17
CA ASP A 590 -29.75 -14.74 15.10
C ASP A 590 -28.60 -15.77 15.12
N ALA A 591 -27.56 -15.55 14.31
CA ALA A 591 -26.70 -16.64 13.83
C ALA A 591 -25.21 -16.57 14.22
N GLY A 592 -24.65 -15.43 14.66
CA GLY A 592 -23.20 -15.29 14.81
C GLY A 592 -22.54 -16.11 15.94
N HIS A 593 -23.28 -16.44 17.00
CA HIS A 593 -22.69 -16.87 18.28
C HIS A 593 -22.24 -18.34 18.35
N PRO A 594 -23.03 -19.34 17.88
CA PRO A 594 -22.58 -20.73 17.91
C PRO A 594 -21.29 -20.97 17.09
N TRP A 595 -21.07 -20.14 16.07
CA TRP A 595 -19.95 -20.22 15.13
C TRP A 595 -18.63 -19.71 15.72
N ARG A 596 -18.67 -18.66 16.55
CA ARG A 596 -17.50 -18.26 17.36
C ARG A 596 -17.05 -19.43 18.26
N HIS A 597 -18.00 -20.13 18.86
CA HIS A 597 -17.74 -21.24 19.77
C HIS A 597 -17.36 -22.56 19.08
N LEU A 598 -17.78 -22.78 17.83
CA LEU A 598 -17.34 -23.90 17.00
C LEU A 598 -15.82 -23.90 16.79
N CYS A 599 -15.23 -22.71 16.59
CA CYS A 599 -13.79 -22.54 16.43
C CYS A 599 -13.03 -22.91 17.72
N ASP A 600 -13.46 -22.36 18.86
CA ASP A 600 -12.94 -22.68 20.19
C ASP A 600 -13.04 -24.19 20.54
N TYR A 601 -14.10 -24.86 20.07
CA TYR A 601 -14.32 -26.29 20.33
C TYR A 601 -13.31 -27.18 19.60
N ASN A 602 -13.03 -26.88 18.33
CA ASN A 602 -12.09 -27.63 17.49
C ASN A 602 -10.60 -27.27 17.73
N GLY A 603 -10.29 -26.55 18.82
CA GLY A 603 -8.93 -26.13 19.17
C GLY A 603 -8.43 -24.89 18.43
N PHE A 604 -9.20 -24.34 17.48
CA PHE A 604 -8.91 -23.09 16.78
C PHE A 604 -9.22 -21.88 17.66
N ARG A 605 -8.40 -21.69 18.70
CA ARG A 605 -8.34 -20.42 19.44
C ARG A 605 -7.77 -19.32 18.55
N LEU A 606 -8.66 -18.58 17.89
CA LEU A 606 -8.39 -17.20 17.46
C LEU A 606 -8.34 -16.27 18.69
N SER A 607 -7.36 -16.53 19.54
CA SER A 607 -6.96 -15.64 20.63
C SER A 607 -6.50 -14.31 20.04
N THR A 608 -7.17 -13.22 20.40
CA THR A 608 -6.73 -11.86 20.02
C THR A 608 -5.28 -11.63 20.48
N PRO A 609 -4.47 -10.84 19.74
CA PRO A 609 -3.00 -10.87 19.84
C PRO A 609 -2.43 -10.74 21.27
N ARG A 610 -3.06 -9.88 22.09
CA ARG A 610 -2.72 -9.64 23.51
C ARG A 610 -2.66 -10.91 24.38
N SER A 611 -3.28 -12.02 23.97
CA SER A 611 -3.38 -13.24 24.78
C SER A 611 -2.44 -14.39 24.38
N ILE A 612 -1.73 -14.27 23.24
CA ILE A 612 -0.75 -15.29 22.78
C ILE A 612 0.62 -15.06 23.43
N ARG A 613 1.18 -13.84 23.35
CA ARG A 613 2.54 -13.52 23.86
C ARG A 613 2.72 -13.89 25.35
N ARG A 614 1.67 -13.72 26.18
CA ARG A 614 1.70 -13.99 27.63
C ARG A 614 1.97 -15.45 28.03
N ARG A 615 1.94 -16.41 27.09
CA ARG A 615 2.28 -17.83 27.34
C ARG A 615 3.73 -18.20 26.96
N LEU A 616 4.39 -17.41 26.11
CA LEU A 616 5.74 -17.72 25.62
C LEU A 616 6.82 -17.48 26.70
N ARG A 617 6.68 -16.41 27.50
CA ARG A 617 7.68 -16.01 28.52
C ARG A 617 7.80 -16.97 29.74
N GLN A 618 7.12 -18.12 29.78
CA GLN A 618 7.24 -19.12 30.87
C GLN A 618 8.16 -20.33 30.57
N GLY A 619 8.91 -20.32 29.46
CA GLY A 619 10.05 -21.24 29.26
C GLY A 619 9.72 -22.73 29.14
N ARG A 620 8.45 -23.09 28.89
CA ARG A 620 7.99 -24.48 28.68
C ARG A 620 7.03 -24.58 27.51
N VAL A 621 7.56 -24.57 26.30
CA VAL A 621 6.83 -24.93 25.07
C VAL A 621 7.58 -26.05 24.37
N ARG A 622 6.98 -27.24 24.32
CA ARG A 622 7.27 -28.20 23.24
C ARG A 622 6.62 -27.64 21.98
N LEU A 623 7.27 -27.80 20.82
CA LEU A 623 6.69 -27.45 19.52
C LEU A 623 5.26 -28.00 19.40
N PRO A 624 4.32 -27.24 18.82
CA PRO A 624 2.93 -27.66 18.66
C PRO A 624 2.82 -28.77 17.60
N PHE A 625 3.06 -30.01 18.02
CA PHE A 625 2.49 -31.15 17.32
C PHE A 625 0.96 -31.01 17.33
N LEU A 626 0.34 -31.30 16.18
CA LEU A 626 -1.10 -31.25 15.97
C LEU A 626 -1.78 -32.36 16.80
N HIS A 627 -1.98 -32.11 18.09
CA HIS A 627 -2.51 -33.08 19.03
C HIS A 627 -4.04 -33.13 18.95
N ILE A 628 -4.53 -33.76 17.88
CA ILE A 628 -5.91 -34.24 17.79
C ILE A 628 -6.09 -35.33 18.84
N SER A 629 -6.71 -34.99 19.97
CA SER A 629 -7.28 -35.96 20.89
C SER A 629 -8.71 -36.24 20.46
N LEU A 630 -8.98 -37.50 20.12
CA LEU A 630 -10.33 -38.05 19.89
C LEU A 630 -11.11 -38.14 21.21
#